data_AF-A0A4R4EC19-F1
#
_entry.id   AF-A0A4R4EC19-F1
#
_cell.length_a   1.000
_cell.length_b   1.000
_cell.length_c   1.000
_cell.angle_alpha   90.00
_cell.angle_beta   90.00
_cell.angle_gamma   90.00
#
_symmetry.space_group_name_H-M   'P 1'
#
loop_
_entity.id
_entity.type
_entity.pdbx_description
1 polymer ?
#
loop_
_entity_poly.entity_id
_entity_poly.type
_entity_poly.pdbx_seq_one_letter_code
_entity_poly.pdbx_strand_id
1 'polypeptide(L)'
;MIFSSILIFYSVISLIGSIALLHKGSVTSHHSKRSFSAQLSIYFFMISHSSLLAAAVYQLNKPINFIWFIGCFTICIISRWLNGQVLFGKSNWHHYFIVGAIFGAASVCKIYL
;
A
#
# COMPACT_ATOMS: atom_id res chain seq x y z
N MET A 1 -17.70 -3.04 8.86
CA MET A 1 -17.96 -3.28 7.42
C MET A 1 -17.48 -2.12 6.55
N ILE A 2 -17.95 -0.88 6.78
CA ILE A 2 -17.56 0.33 6.01
C ILE A 2 -16.03 0.46 5.87
N PHE A 3 -15.30 0.25 6.96
CA PHE A 3 -13.84 0.38 6.96
C PHE A 3 -13.13 -0.64 6.04
N SER A 4 -13.55 -1.91 6.05
CA SER A 4 -13.02 -2.93 5.14
C SER A 4 -13.26 -2.55 3.68
N SER A 5 -14.42 -1.97 3.36
CA SER A 5 -14.72 -1.47 2.02
C SER A 5 -13.77 -0.36 1.59
N ILE A 6 -13.47 0.60 2.48
CA ILE A 6 -12.50 1.68 2.20
C ILE A 6 -11.11 1.10 1.91
N LEU A 7 -10.65 0.14 2.70
CA LEU A 7 -9.35 -0.51 2.46
C LEU A 7 -9.30 -1.29 1.16
N ILE A 8 -10.38 -1.99 0.81
CA ILE A 8 -10.49 -2.70 -0.47
C ILE A 8 -10.34 -1.69 -1.62
N PHE A 9 -11.09 -0.59 -1.60
CA PHE A 9 -10.97 0.46 -2.63
C PHE A 9 -9.57 1.06 -2.69
N TYR A 10 -8.98 1.40 -1.54
CA TYR A 10 -7.64 1.95 -1.46
C TYR A 10 -6.59 0.98 -2.07
N SER A 11 -6.66 -0.31 -1.73
CA SER A 11 -5.74 -1.32 -2.26
C SER A 11 -5.92 -1.52 -3.76
N VAL A 12 -7.15 -1.57 -4.27
CA VAL A 12 -7.43 -1.72 -5.70
C VAL A 12 -6.89 -0.54 -6.51
N ILE A 13 -7.17 0.69 -6.08
CA ILE A 13 -6.66 1.90 -6.75
C ILE A 13 -5.13 1.90 -6.77
N SER A 14 -4.50 1.55 -5.66
CA SER A 14 -3.04 1.48 -5.54
C SER A 14 -2.44 0.42 -6.46
N LEU A 15 -3.07 -0.76 -6.57
CA LEU A 15 -2.64 -1.83 -7.47
C LEU A 15 -2.76 -1.40 -8.94
N ILE A 16 -3.88 -0.81 -9.34
CA ILE A 16 -4.06 -0.29 -10.70
C ILE A 16 -2.97 0.74 -11.04
N GLY A 17 -2.69 1.68 -10.12
CA GLY A 17 -1.62 2.66 -10.29
C GLY A 17 -0.24 2.02 -10.50
N SER A 18 0.08 0.98 -9.72
CA SER A 18 1.36 0.25 -9.86
C SER A 18 1.48 -0.53 -11.17
N ILE A 19 0.39 -1.15 -11.65
CA ILE A 19 0.34 -1.84 -12.94
C ILE A 19 0.51 -0.83 -14.08
N ALA A 20 -0.15 0.33 -14.00
CA ALA A 20 0.00 1.39 -15.00
C ALA A 20 1.45 1.91 -15.06
N LEU A 21 2.14 2.02 -13.91
CA LEU A 21 3.55 2.42 -13.86
C LEU A 21 4.48 1.39 -14.52
N LEU A 22 4.23 0.09 -14.33
CA LEU A 22 4.97 -0.98 -15.00
C LEU A 22 4.72 -0.96 -16.51
N HIS A 23 3.46 -0.83 -16.93
CA HIS A 23 3.08 -0.85 -18.35
C HIS A 23 3.62 0.37 -19.12
N LYS A 24 3.71 1.54 -18.49
CA LYS A 24 4.24 2.75 -19.12
C LYS A 24 5.76 2.68 -19.39
N GLY A 25 6.46 1.66 -18.90
CA GLY A 25 7.92 1.52 -19.07
C GLY A 25 8.72 2.65 -18.44
N SER A 26 8.11 3.50 -17.60
CA SER A 26 8.77 4.64 -16.95
C SER A 26 9.89 4.22 -15.99
N VAL A 27 9.92 2.93 -15.66
CA VAL A 27 10.85 2.29 -14.73
C VAL A 27 12.14 1.86 -15.43
N THR A 28 12.11 1.65 -16.74
CA THR A 28 13.19 1.05 -17.53
C THR A 28 14.12 2.06 -18.21
N SER A 29 13.78 3.35 -18.24
CA SER A 29 14.45 4.34 -19.10
C SER A 29 15.61 5.12 -18.47
N HIS A 30 15.93 4.96 -17.17
CA HIS A 30 17.06 5.67 -16.54
C HIS A 30 17.96 4.73 -15.74
N HIS A 31 19.15 4.43 -16.30
CA HIS A 31 20.27 3.69 -15.70
C HIS A 31 19.99 2.23 -15.25
N SER A 32 20.64 1.27 -15.92
CA SER A 32 20.52 -0.19 -15.76
C SER A 32 20.46 -0.73 -14.30
N LYS A 33 21.18 -0.13 -13.33
CA LYS A 33 21.10 -0.54 -11.91
C LYS A 33 19.89 0.01 -11.16
N ARG A 34 19.40 1.19 -11.56
CA ARG A 34 18.21 1.84 -10.98
C ARG A 34 16.92 1.16 -11.46
N SER A 35 16.93 0.61 -12.68
CA SER A 35 15.80 -0.13 -13.26
C SER A 35 15.40 -1.37 -12.46
N PHE A 36 16.36 -2.17 -11.97
CA PHE A 36 16.05 -3.39 -11.19
C PHE A 36 15.48 -3.06 -9.80
N SER A 37 16.12 -2.13 -9.09
CA SER A 37 15.64 -1.67 -7.77
C SER A 37 14.25 -1.05 -7.86
N ALA A 38 13.96 -0.30 -8.93
CA ALA A 38 12.67 0.31 -9.18
C ALA A 38 11.57 -0.73 -9.46
N GLN A 39 11.86 -1.74 -10.28
CA GLN A 39 10.93 -2.88 -10.49
C GLN A 39 10.68 -3.65 -9.19
N LEU A 40 11.73 -3.97 -8.43
CA LEU A 40 11.61 -4.66 -7.15
C LEU A 40 10.76 -3.85 -6.15
N SER A 41 10.95 -2.53 -6.10
CA SER A 41 10.15 -1.65 -5.25
C SER A 41 8.68 -1.60 -5.66
N ILE A 42 8.37 -1.73 -6.95
CA ILE A 42 6.98 -1.81 -7.43
C ILE A 42 6.38 -3.17 -7.08
N TYR A 43 7.10 -4.28 -7.26
CA TYR A 43 6.63 -5.60 -6.87
C TYR A 43 6.40 -5.69 -5.35
N PHE A 44 7.30 -5.15 -4.53
CA PHE A 44 7.11 -5.07 -3.09
C PHE A 44 5.87 -4.23 -2.71
N PHE A 45 5.67 -3.10 -3.41
CA PHE A 45 4.46 -2.29 -3.25
C PHE A 45 3.19 -3.07 -3.62
N MET A 46 3.19 -3.79 -4.73
CA MET A 46 2.07 -4.65 -5.15
C MET A 46 1.78 -5.75 -4.14
N ILE A 47 2.80 -6.48 -3.68
CA ILE A 47 2.65 -7.55 -2.69
C ILE A 47 2.03 -6.99 -1.40
N SER A 48 2.55 -5.86 -0.90
CA SER A 48 2.01 -5.24 0.32
C SER A 48 0.53 -4.86 0.21
N HIS A 49 0.11 -4.26 -0.91
CA HIS A 49 -1.27 -3.84 -1.12
C HIS A 49 -2.19 -5.03 -1.43
N SER A 50 -1.68 -6.09 -2.06
CA SER A 50 -2.39 -7.36 -2.22
C SER A 50 -2.61 -8.07 -0.88
N SER A 51 -1.62 -8.08 0.02
CA SER A 51 -1.77 -8.61 1.38
C SER A 51 -2.80 -7.79 2.18
N LEU A 52 -2.77 -6.46 2.06
CA LEU A 52 -3.78 -5.59 2.68
C LEU A 52 -5.19 -5.83 2.10
N LEU A 53 -5.30 -6.03 0.78
CA LEU A 53 -6.56 -6.36 0.13
C LEU A 53 -7.11 -7.70 0.65
N ALA A 54 -6.28 -8.74 0.70
CA ALA A 54 -6.66 -10.04 1.22
C ALA A 54 -7.11 -9.94 2.69
N ALA A 55 -6.38 -9.19 3.52
CA ALA A 55 -6.76 -8.92 4.90
C ALA A 55 -8.11 -8.18 4.98
N ALA A 56 -8.32 -7.13 4.18
CA ALA A 56 -9.55 -6.37 4.17
C ALA A 56 -10.77 -7.20 3.72
N VAL A 57 -10.59 -8.07 2.72
CA VAL A 57 -11.63 -9.02 2.26
C VAL A 57 -11.92 -10.07 3.33
N TYR A 58 -10.89 -10.62 3.98
CA TYR A 58 -11.07 -11.57 5.07
C TYR A 58 -11.80 -10.94 6.26
N GLN A 59 -11.47 -9.67 6.58
CA GLN A 59 -12.13 -8.87 7.62
C GLN A 59 -13.65 -8.72 7.41
N LEU A 60 -14.15 -8.79 6.17
CA LEU A 60 -15.59 -8.74 5.89
C LEU A 60 -16.33 -9.96 6.47
N ASN A 61 -15.65 -11.11 6.56
CA ASN A 61 -16.24 -12.36 7.01
C ASN A 61 -15.88 -12.68 8.46
N LYS A 62 -14.65 -12.35 8.89
CA LYS A 62 -14.14 -12.65 10.23
C LYS A 62 -13.27 -11.51 10.75
N PRO A 63 -13.38 -11.13 12.04
CA PRO A 63 -12.51 -10.12 12.61
C PRO A 63 -11.05 -10.61 12.64
N ILE A 64 -10.16 -9.86 11.96
CA ILE A 64 -8.71 -10.02 12.00
C ILE A 64 -8.17 -9.55 13.33
N ASN A 65 -7.16 -10.23 13.83
CA ASN A 65 -6.41 -9.80 15.02
C ASN A 65 -5.68 -8.47 14.77
N PHE A 66 -5.73 -7.57 15.75
CA PHE A 66 -5.13 -6.23 15.67
C PHE A 66 -3.63 -6.24 15.31
N ILE A 67 -2.87 -7.26 15.74
CA ILE A 67 -1.44 -7.39 15.41
C ILE A 67 -1.23 -7.54 13.90
N TRP A 68 -2.04 -8.38 13.24
CA TRP A 68 -1.98 -8.59 11.80
C TRP A 68 -2.35 -7.32 11.02
N PHE A 69 -3.33 -6.58 11.53
CA PHE A 69 -3.73 -5.29 10.96
C PHE A 69 -2.58 -4.26 10.99
N ILE A 70 -1.92 -4.11 12.13
CA ILE A 70 -0.74 -3.23 12.28
C ILE A 70 0.42 -3.71 11.38
N GLY A 71 0.63 -5.01 11.28
CA GLY A 71 1.63 -5.59 10.37
C GLY A 71 1.40 -5.18 8.93
N CYS A 72 0.19 -5.39 8.40
CA CYS A 72 -0.18 -4.98 7.04
C CYS A 72 -0.05 -3.47 6.82
N PHE A 73 -0.45 -2.66 7.81
CA PHE A 73 -0.31 -1.20 7.76
C PHE A 73 1.15 -0.77 7.62
N THR A 74 2.00 -1.30 8.50
CA THR A 74 3.41 -0.93 8.59
C THR A 74 4.13 -1.30 7.30
N ILE A 75 3.87 -2.49 6.77
CA ILE A 75 4.41 -2.94 5.48
C ILE A 75 3.94 -2.03 4.34
N CYS A 76 2.68 -1.59 4.31
CA CYS A 76 2.18 -0.67 3.30
C CYS A 76 2.83 0.72 3.37
N ILE A 77 3.11 1.23 4.58
CA ILE A 77 3.85 2.49 4.73
C ILE A 77 5.29 2.34 4.26
N ILE A 78 5.98 1.27 4.68
CA ILE A 78 7.37 1.01 4.27
C ILE A 78 7.46 0.84 2.75
N SER A 79 6.55 0.06 2.16
CA SER A 79 6.55 -0.18 0.71
C SER A 79 6.30 1.10 -0.07
N ARG A 80 5.39 1.96 0.39
CA ARG A 80 5.13 3.28 -0.20
C ARG A 80 6.30 4.23 -0.02
N TRP A 81 6.99 4.18 1.11
CA TRP A 81 8.19 4.96 1.35
C TRP A 81 9.33 4.59 0.41
N LEU A 82 9.64 3.30 0.32
CA LEU A 82 10.63 2.79 -0.62
C LEU A 82 10.25 3.15 -2.06
N ASN A 83 8.98 2.99 -2.43
CA ASN A 83 8.51 3.32 -3.78
C ASN A 83 8.66 4.83 -4.09
N GLY A 84 8.32 5.71 -3.15
CA GLY A 84 8.55 7.15 -3.26
C GLY A 84 10.01 7.53 -3.47
N GLN A 85 10.90 6.97 -2.66
CA GLN A 85 12.35 7.23 -2.73
C GLN A 85 12.99 6.66 -4.00
N VAL A 86 12.67 5.41 -4.33
CA VAL A 86 13.30 4.69 -5.43
C VAL A 86 12.79 5.19 -6.79
N LEU A 87 11.47 5.41 -6.95
CA LEU A 87 10.90 5.83 -8.23
C LEU A 87 11.01 7.33 -8.46
N PHE A 88 10.73 8.15 -7.44
CA PHE A 88 10.57 9.61 -7.62
C PHE A 88 11.70 10.42 -6.98
N GLY A 89 12.58 9.80 -6.18
CA GLY A 89 13.63 10.50 -5.43
C GLY A 89 13.08 11.53 -4.43
N LYS A 90 11.78 11.47 -4.14
CA LYS A 90 11.06 12.44 -3.30
C LYS A 90 10.01 11.71 -2.47
N SER A 91 9.90 12.12 -1.21
CA SER A 91 8.84 11.66 -0.33
C SER A 91 7.61 12.55 -0.48
N ASN A 92 6.53 12.03 -1.07
CA ASN A 92 5.26 12.77 -1.15
C ASN A 92 4.49 12.63 0.17
N TRP A 93 4.72 13.57 1.11
CA TRP A 93 4.10 13.59 2.44
C TRP A 93 2.57 13.42 2.45
N HIS A 94 1.88 14.05 1.48
CA HIS A 94 0.43 13.90 1.29
C HIS A 94 -0.02 12.44 1.16
N HIS A 95 0.78 11.62 0.48
CA HIS A 95 0.49 10.22 0.27
C HIS A 95 0.62 9.39 1.56
N TYR A 96 1.44 9.78 2.52
CA TYR A 96 1.52 9.14 3.84
C TYR A 96 0.45 9.66 4.79
N PHE A 97 0.09 10.94 4.68
CA PHE A 97 -1.00 11.51 5.45
C PHE A 97 -2.33 10.81 5.14
N ILE A 98 -2.64 10.57 3.86
CA ILE A 98 -3.86 9.84 3.47
C ILE A 98 -3.84 8.40 4.02
N VAL A 99 -2.70 7.71 3.90
CA VAL A 99 -2.56 6.33 4.43
C VAL A 99 -2.68 6.31 5.96
N GLY A 100 -2.02 7.23 6.65
CA GLY A 100 -2.12 7.40 8.10
C GLY A 100 -3.54 7.76 8.55
N ALA A 101 -4.26 8.61 7.83
CA ALA A 101 -5.62 8.99 8.15
C ALA A 101 -6.60 7.80 8.01
N ILE A 102 -6.50 7.05 6.91
CA ILE A 102 -7.33 5.86 6.66
C ILE A 102 -7.11 4.82 7.79
N PHE A 103 -5.85 4.54 8.14
CA PHE A 103 -5.54 3.56 9.17
C PHE A 103 -5.70 4.05 10.61
N GLY A 104 -5.57 5.36 10.84
CA GLY A 104 -5.89 5.99 12.12
C GLY A 104 -7.39 5.87 12.41
N ALA A 105 -8.23 6.21 11.43
CA ALA A 105 -9.68 6.03 11.52
C ALA A 105 -10.04 4.56 11.77
N ALA A 106 -9.32 3.63 11.14
CA ALA A 106 -9.48 2.20 11.37
C ALA A 106 -9.27 1.76 12.82
N SER A 107 -8.15 2.21 13.39
CA SER A 107 -7.66 1.78 14.69
C SER A 107 -8.58 2.28 15.79
N VAL A 108 -9.00 3.55 15.69
CA VAL A 108 -10.01 4.14 16.57
C VAL A 108 -11.31 3.33 16.47
N CYS A 109 -11.83 3.12 15.26
CA CYS A 109 -13.10 2.42 15.08
C CYS A 109 -13.09 0.97 15.60
N LYS A 110 -11.93 0.28 15.60
CA LYS A 110 -11.77 -1.07 16.15
C LYS A 110 -11.53 -1.12 17.67
N ILE A 111 -11.10 -0.02 18.27
CA ILE A 111 -10.93 0.09 19.74
C ILE A 111 -12.28 0.41 20.41
N TYR A 112 -13.21 1.06 19.68
CA TYR A 112 -14.52 1.47 20.19
C TYR A 112 -15.70 0.56 19.80
N LEU A 113 -15.46 -0.56 19.10
CA LEU A 113 -16.44 -1.59 18.71
C LEU A 113 -15.94 -2.98 19.09
#